data_AF-A0A972LW43-F1
#
_entry.id   AF-A0A972LW43-F1
#
_cell.length_a   1.000
_cell.length_b   1.000
_cell.length_c   1.000
_cell.angle_alpha   90.00
_cell.angle_beta   90.00
_cell.angle_gamma   90.00
#
_symmetry.space_group_name_H-M   'P 1'
#
loop_
_entity.id
_entity.type
_entity.pdbx_description
1 polymer ?
#
loop_
_entity_poly.entity_id
_entity_poly.type
_entity_poly.pdbx_seq_one_letter_code
_entity_poly.pdbx_strand_id
1 'polypeptide(L)'
;MSQAVVDPAELRRFAQQLGQFNVEMEERLSTLANQLHNLNASWRDQEHKKFAEEFEHHLKLIARSMEASNEYAPFLLRKAERIEEYLQQK
;
A
#
# COMPACT_ATOMS: atom_id res chain seq x y z
N MET A 1 -3.00 32.55 -7.91
CA MET A 1 -2.43 31.29 -8.42
C MET A 1 -1.57 30.71 -7.31
N SER A 2 -2.03 29.67 -6.61
CA SER A 2 -1.26 29.06 -5.53
C SER A 2 -0.11 28.24 -6.12
N GLN A 3 1.03 28.90 -6.37
CA GLN A 3 2.30 28.22 -6.56
C GLN A 3 2.59 27.47 -5.26
N ALA A 4 2.22 26.20 -5.19
CA ALA A 4 2.77 25.31 -4.19
C ALA A 4 4.25 25.15 -4.51
N VAL A 5 5.10 25.83 -3.75
CA VAL A 5 6.53 25.51 -3.69
C VAL A 5 6.61 24.21 -2.91
N VAL A 6 6.75 23.09 -3.60
CA VAL A 6 6.95 21.79 -2.98
C VAL A 6 8.41 21.39 -3.16
N ASP A 7 9.05 20.96 -2.08
CA ASP A 7 10.43 20.52 -2.11
C ASP A 7 10.52 19.12 -2.77
N PRO A 8 11.28 18.96 -3.87
CA PRO A 8 11.52 17.65 -4.47
C PRO A 8 12.05 16.61 -3.46
N ALA A 9 12.85 17.03 -2.48
CA ALA A 9 13.37 16.14 -1.46
C ALA A 9 12.27 15.61 -0.52
N GLU A 10 11.29 16.43 -0.18
CA GLU A 10 10.13 16.03 0.62
C GLU A 10 9.28 14.99 -0.13
N LEU A 11 9.02 15.22 -1.42
CA LEU A 11 8.29 14.28 -2.28
C LEU A 11 9.02 12.93 -2.39
N ARG A 12 10.34 12.95 -2.59
CA ARG A 12 11.16 11.72 -2.65
C ARG A 12 11.11 10.95 -1.32
N ARG A 13 11.24 11.64 -0.18
CA ARG A 13 11.16 11.02 1.15
C ARG A 13 9.81 10.36 1.38
N PHE A 14 8.71 11.07 1.08
CA PHE A 14 7.37 10.50 1.24
C PHE A 14 7.16 9.30 0.31
N ALA A 15 7.59 9.38 -0.95
CA ALA A 15 7.49 8.27 -1.90
C ALA A 15 8.24 7.02 -1.42
N GLN A 16 9.44 7.19 -0.84
CA GLN A 16 10.20 6.10 -0.23
C GLN A 16 9.47 5.48 0.97
N GLN A 17 8.95 6.31 1.87
CA GLN A 17 8.16 5.86 3.03
C GLN A 17 6.91 5.10 2.59
N LEU A 18 6.20 5.60 1.57
CA LEU A 18 5.02 4.94 1.02
C LEU A 18 5.36 3.59 0.38
N GLY A 19 6.47 3.52 -0.37
CA GLY A 19 6.93 2.26 -0.94
C GLY A 19 7.26 1.22 0.12
N GLN A 20 7.98 1.61 1.17
CA GLN A 20 8.29 0.73 2.31
C GLN A 20 7.03 0.26 3.03
N PHE A 21 6.10 1.18 3.31
CA PHE A 21 4.80 0.87 3.91
C PHE A 21 4.03 -0.16 3.08
N ASN A 22 4.04 0.00 1.74
CA ASN A 22 3.32 -0.92 0.86
C ASN A 22 3.86 -2.35 0.94
N VAL A 23 5.19 -2.51 0.93
CA VAL A 23 5.86 -3.80 1.06
C VAL A 23 5.54 -4.45 2.42
N GLU A 24 5.67 -3.71 3.51
CA GLU A 24 5.40 -4.23 4.85
C GLU A 24 3.95 -4.68 5.03
N MET A 25 3.01 -3.93 4.46
CA MET A 25 1.59 -4.27 4.50
C MET A 25 1.29 -5.54 3.69
N GLU A 26 1.90 -5.72 2.52
CA GLU A 26 1.76 -6.93 1.72
C GLU A 26 2.26 -8.17 2.48
N GLU A 27 3.43 -8.09 3.12
CA GLU A 27 3.99 -9.16 3.95
C GLU A 27 3.07 -9.51 5.15
N ARG A 28 2.52 -8.49 5.81
CA ARG A 28 1.58 -8.67 6.93
C ARG A 28 0.28 -9.32 6.49
N LEU A 29 -0.27 -8.92 5.34
CA LEU A 29 -1.49 -9.52 4.78
C LEU A 29 -1.27 -10.99 4.40
N SER A 30 -0.13 -11.30 3.78
CA SER A 30 0.26 -12.68 3.45
C SER A 30 0.38 -13.54 4.71
N THR A 31 1.02 -13.01 5.76
CA THR A 31 1.14 -13.67 7.06
C THR A 31 -0.23 -13.95 7.68
N LEU A 32 -1.13 -12.96 7.65
CA LEU A 32 -2.48 -13.08 8.21
C LEU A 32 -3.33 -14.10 7.44
N ALA A 33 -3.22 -14.15 6.11
CA ALA A 33 -3.87 -15.17 5.29
C ALA A 33 -3.39 -16.59 5.64
N ASN A 34 -2.10 -16.78 5.87
CA ASN A 34 -1.55 -18.07 6.32
C ASN A 34 -2.05 -18.45 7.72
N GLN A 35 -2.15 -17.49 8.64
CA GLN A 35 -2.72 -17.73 9.97
C GLN A 35 -4.19 -18.15 9.90
N LEU A 36 -4.99 -17.51 9.04
CA LEU A 36 -6.36 -17.93 8.78
C LEU A 36 -6.42 -19.36 8.24
N HIS A 37 -5.55 -19.70 7.28
CA HIS A 37 -5.48 -21.06 6.74
C HIS A 37 -5.19 -22.11 7.83
N ASN A 38 -4.27 -21.80 8.75
CA ASN A 38 -3.97 -22.68 9.88
C ASN A 38 -5.17 -22.81 10.84
N LEU A 39 -5.90 -21.71 11.09
CA LEU A 39 -7.09 -21.73 11.93
C LEU A 39 -8.20 -22.63 11.34
N ASN A 40 -8.32 -22.66 10.01
CA ASN A 40 -9.24 -23.55 9.28
C ASN A 40 -8.94 -25.04 9.53
N ALA A 41 -7.72 -25.40 9.91
CA ALA A 41 -7.37 -26.78 10.21
C ALA A 41 -8.00 -27.27 11.53
N SER A 42 -8.12 -26.39 12.53
CA SER A 42 -8.61 -26.70 13.89
C SER A 42 -10.05 -26.27 14.15
N TRP A 43 -10.60 -25.31 13.41
CA TRP A 43 -11.96 -24.81 13.58
C TRP A 43 -12.80 -25.20 12.36
N ARG A 44 -13.82 -26.05 12.55
CA ARG A 44 -14.60 -26.68 11.45
C ARG A 44 -16.09 -26.76 11.77
N ASP A 45 -16.73 -25.60 11.90
CA ASP A 45 -18.17 -25.49 12.07
C ASP A 45 -18.78 -24.45 11.10
N GLN A 46 -20.06 -24.16 11.25
CA GLN A 46 -20.76 -23.20 10.40
C GLN A 46 -20.35 -21.75 10.68
N GLU A 47 -19.97 -21.42 11.91
CA GLU A 47 -19.51 -20.09 12.28
C GLU A 47 -18.16 -19.79 11.65
N HIS A 48 -17.25 -20.77 11.70
CA HIS A 48 -15.97 -20.75 11.00
C HIS A 48 -16.13 -20.46 9.52
N LYS A 49 -17.03 -21.18 8.83
CA LYS A 49 -17.26 -20.97 7.40
C LYS A 49 -17.69 -19.54 7.09
N LYS A 50 -18.65 -19.01 7.85
CA LYS A 50 -19.14 -17.64 7.69
C LYS A 50 -18.02 -16.62 7.95
N PHE A 51 -17.27 -16.82 9.04
CA PHE A 51 -16.14 -15.96 9.39
C PHE A 51 -15.07 -15.95 8.30
N ALA A 52 -14.66 -17.12 7.80
CA ALA A 52 -13.65 -17.24 6.76
C ALA A 52 -14.07 -16.52 5.46
N GLU A 53 -15.33 -16.70 5.03
CA GLU A 53 -15.87 -16.02 3.84
C GLU A 53 -15.84 -14.49 3.99
N GLU A 54 -16.31 -13.95 5.12
CA GLU A 54 -16.32 -12.51 5.38
C GLU A 54 -14.89 -11.95 5.52
N PHE A 55 -14.01 -12.67 6.19
CA PHE A 55 -12.63 -12.23 6.43
C PHE A 55 -11.79 -12.26 5.15
N GLU A 56 -11.89 -13.32 4.34
CA GLU A 56 -11.22 -13.39 3.03
C GLU A 56 -11.70 -12.29 2.08
N HIS A 57 -12.99 -11.92 2.15
CA HIS A 57 -13.50 -10.78 1.40
C HIS A 57 -12.80 -9.48 1.78
N HIS A 58 -12.64 -9.21 3.08
CA HIS A 58 -11.91 -8.03 3.56
C HIS A 58 -10.43 -8.05 3.16
N LEU A 59 -9.74 -9.19 3.28
CA LEU A 59 -8.34 -9.31 2.84
C LEU A 59 -8.18 -8.94 1.35
N LYS A 60 -9.11 -9.38 0.49
CA LYS A 60 -9.11 -9.04 -0.94
C LYS A 60 -9.32 -7.54 -1.17
N LEU A 61 -10.19 -6.89 -0.40
CA LEU A 61 -10.39 -5.44 -0.51
C LEU A 61 -9.13 -4.68 -0.13
N ILE A 62 -8.47 -5.06 0.96
CA ILE A 62 -7.22 -4.42 1.39
C ILE A 62 -6.14 -4.64 0.32
N ALA A 63 -5.98 -5.87 -0.19
CA ALA A 63 -5.00 -6.16 -1.26
C ALA A 63 -5.20 -5.27 -2.49
N ARG A 64 -6.45 -5.08 -2.96
CA ARG A 64 -6.77 -4.16 -4.07
C ARG A 64 -6.43 -2.70 -3.74
N SER A 65 -6.67 -2.26 -2.50
CA SER A 65 -6.26 -0.92 -2.07
C SER A 65 -4.74 -0.75 -2.08
N MET A 66 -3.99 -1.81 -1.75
CA MET A 66 -2.51 -1.80 -1.82
C MET A 66 -2.01 -1.72 -3.26
N GLU A 67 -2.64 -2.44 -4.19
CA GLU A 67 -2.33 -2.34 -5.63
C GLU A 67 -2.48 -0.90 -6.13
N ALA A 68 -3.56 -0.22 -5.77
CA ALA A 68 -3.75 1.20 -6.10
C ALA A 68 -2.69 2.10 -5.43
N SER A 69 -2.32 1.81 -4.18
CA SER A 69 -1.27 2.55 -3.45
C SER A 69 0.11 2.47 -4.12
N ASN A 70 0.41 1.35 -4.80
CA ASN A 70 1.69 1.14 -5.48
C ASN A 70 1.91 2.11 -6.65
N GLU A 71 0.85 2.73 -7.20
CA GLU A 71 0.98 3.71 -8.27
C GLU A 71 1.40 5.11 -7.77
N TYR A 72 1.16 5.41 -6.49
CA TYR A 72 1.40 6.74 -5.93
C TYR A 72 2.89 7.05 -5.73
N ALA A 73 3.69 6.09 -5.28
CA ALA A 73 5.13 6.32 -5.08
C ALA A 73 5.85 6.69 -6.41
N PRO A 74 5.67 5.96 -7.53
CA PRO A 74 6.21 6.35 -8.83
C PRO A 74 5.68 7.69 -9.35
N PHE A 75 4.42 8.03 -9.07
CA PHE A 75 3.86 9.33 -9.42
C PHE A 75 4.59 10.48 -8.71
N LEU A 76 4.82 10.33 -7.40
CA LEU A 76 5.51 11.33 -6.59
C LEU A 76 6.98 11.50 -6.99
N LEU A 77 7.66 10.41 -7.32
CA LEU A 77 9.04 10.45 -7.84
C LEU A 77 9.13 11.23 -9.15
N ARG A 78 8.27 10.92 -10.14
CA ARG A 78 8.19 11.66 -11.42
C ARG A 78 7.86 13.14 -11.21
N LYS A 79 7.03 13.46 -10.21
CA LYS A 79 6.71 14.84 -9.86
C LYS A 79 7.92 15.56 -9.28
N ALA A 80 8.68 14.90 -8.40
CA ALA A 80 9.92 15.46 -7.83
C ALA A 80 10.96 15.76 -8.91
N GLU A 81 11.18 14.82 -9.85
CA GLU A 81 12.11 14.99 -10.98
C GLU A 81 11.77 16.23 -11.82
N ARG A 82 10.52 16.39 -12.23
CA ARG A 82 10.07 17.55 -13.03
C ARG A 82 10.28 18.89 -12.32
N ILE A 83 10.12 18.92 -11.00
CA ILE A 83 10.31 20.15 -10.21
C ILE A 83 11.80 20.46 -10.10
N GLU A 84 12.64 19.44 -9.89
CA GLU A 84 14.09 19.59 -9.84
C GLU A 84 14.66 20.09 -11.18
N GLU A 85 14.21 19.53 -12.30
CA GLU A 85 14.55 20.03 -13.65
C GLU A 85 14.17 21.50 -13.83
N TYR A 86 12.97 21.89 -13.38
CA TYR A 86 12.51 23.28 -13.47
C TYR A 86 13.34 24.23 -12.59
N LEU A 87 13.78 23.77 -11.42
CA LEU A 87 14.63 24.56 -10.52
C LEU A 87 16.06 24.70 -11.06
N GLN A 88 16.58 23.69 -11.78
CA GLN A 88 17.91 23.75 -12.41
C GLN A 88 17.96 24.63 -13.66
N GLN A 89 16.81 24.86 -14.32
CA GLN A 89 16.69 25.71 -15.52
C GLN A 89 16.49 27.21 -15.18
N LYS A 90 16.33 27.57 -13.90
CA LYS A 90 16.23 28.95 -13.42
C LYS A 90 17.56 29.46 -12.89
#